data_AF-A0A1G9Q009-F1
#
_entry.id   AF-A0A1G9Q009-F1
#
_cell.length_a   1.000
_cell.length_b   1.000
_cell.length_c   1.000
_cell.angle_alpha   90.00
_cell.angle_beta   90.00
_cell.angle_gamma   90.00
#
_symmetry.space_group_name_H-M   'P 1'
#
loop_
_entity.id
_entity.type
_entity.pdbx_description
1 polymer ?
#
loop_
_entity_poly.entity_id
_entity_poly.type
_entity_poly.pdbx_seq_one_letter_code
_entity_poly.pdbx_strand_id
1 'polypeptide(L)' 'MNNDLCTPEGARRLKARIEAYWAERGYDVNVDLVEAGFMPAMRSARTDVRSNLVNGMPTRPANDVGRERRSA' A
#
# COMPACT_ATOMS: atom_id res chain seq x y z
N MET A 1 -20.12 1.54 12.57
CA MET A 1 -20.02 0.80 11.30
C MET A 1 -19.66 1.78 10.19
N ASN A 2 -18.39 1.86 9.77
CA ASN A 2 -18.02 2.54 8.52
C ASN A 2 -16.76 1.85 7.96
N ASN A 3 -16.96 0.59 7.54
CA ASN A 3 -15.93 -0.31 7.03
C ASN A 3 -15.97 -0.34 5.50
N ASP A 4 -16.49 0.71 4.87
CA ASP A 4 -16.53 0.83 3.43
C ASP A 4 -15.13 1.12 2.90
N LEU A 5 -14.51 0.09 2.32
CA LEU A 5 -13.18 0.14 1.74
C LEU A 5 -13.22 0.58 0.26
N CYS A 6 -14.40 0.71 -0.33
CA CYS A 6 -14.61 1.07 -1.74
C CYS A 6 -14.75 2.58 -1.95
N THR A 7 -14.16 3.38 -1.05
CA THR A 7 -14.11 4.85 -1.13
C THR A 7 -12.65 5.31 -1.10
N PRO A 8 -12.35 6.55 -1.58
CA PRO A 8 -10.99 7.11 -1.47
C PRO A 8 -10.50 7.17 -0.01
N GLU A 9 -11.40 7.39 0.95
CA GLU A 9 -11.06 7.34 2.37
C GLU A 9 -10.82 5.90 2.85
N GLY A 10 -11.65 4.96 2.40
CA GLY A 10 -11.47 3.52 2.64
C GLY A 10 -10.11 3.02 2.14
N ALA A 11 -9.69 3.44 0.96
CA ALA A 11 -8.37 3.14 0.40
C ALA A 11 -7.23 3.70 1.26
N ARG A 12 -7.36 4.95 1.75
CA ARG A 12 -6.40 5.56 2.71
C ARG A 12 -6.31 4.77 4.02
N ARG A 13 -7.44 4.33 4.57
CA ARG A 13 -7.47 3.49 5.77
C ARG A 13 -6.83 2.13 5.52
N LEU A 14 -7.06 1.53 4.34
CA LEU A 14 -6.47 0.25 3.96
C LEU A 14 -4.95 0.36 3.83
N LYS A 15 -4.44 1.40 3.16
CA LYS A 15 -3.01 1.73 3.11
C LYS A 15 -2.40 1.76 4.52
N ALA A 16 -2.94 2.61 5.39
CA ALA A 16 -2.42 2.78 6.75
C ALA A 16 -2.43 1.47 7.55
N ARG A 17 -3.48 0.65 7.39
CA ARG A 17 -3.59 -0.63 8.08
C ARG A 17 -2.56 -1.65 7.61
N ILE A 18 -2.31 -1.75 6.30
CA ILE A 18 -1.31 -2.68 5.75
C ILE A 18 0.10 -2.26 6.19
N GLU A 19 0.43 -0.98 6.09
CA GLU A 19 1.75 -0.46 6.49
C GLU A 19 2.00 -0.66 7.99
N ALA A 20 1.03 -0.32 8.85
CA ALA A 20 1.15 -0.52 10.30
C ALA A 20 1.32 -2.00 10.68
N TYR A 21 0.55 -2.90 10.07
CA TYR A 21 0.63 -4.33 10.35
C TYR A 21 2.04 -4.91 10.15
N TRP A 22 2.72 -4.49 9.08
CA TRP A 22 4.06 -4.95 8.75
C TRP A 22 5.15 -4.20 9.53
N ALA A 23 4.95 -2.91 9.80
CA ALA A 23 5.85 -2.11 10.62
C ALA A 23 5.97 -2.69 12.05
N GLU A 24 4.85 -3.09 12.67
CA GLU A 24 4.82 -3.79 13.97
C GLU A 24 5.64 -5.10 13.98
N ARG A 25 5.85 -5.71 12.80
CA ARG A 25 6.60 -6.95 12.61
C ARG A 25 8.03 -6.72 12.13
N GLY A 26 8.46 -5.46 12.05
CA GLY A 26 9.83 -5.08 11.65
C GLY A 26 10.07 -5.12 10.14
N TYR A 27 9.02 -5.08 9.32
CA TYR A 27 9.14 -5.04 7.85
C TYR A 27 8.76 -3.66 7.32
N ASP A 28 9.48 -3.20 6.30
CA ASP A 28 9.14 -1.97 5.57
C ASP A 28 8.30 -2.32 4.35
N VAL A 29 7.01 -2.01 4.44
CA VAL A 29 6.04 -2.21 3.35
C VAL A 29 5.50 -0.85 2.98
N ASN A 30 5.59 -0.54 1.69
CA ASN A 30 5.09 0.71 1.13
C ASN A 30 3.86 0.40 0.30
N VAL A 31 2.79 1.17 0.52
CA VAL A 31 1.53 1.03 -0.21
C VAL A 31 1.16 2.33 -0.89
N ASP A 32 1.14 2.35 -2.22
CA ASP A 32 0.77 3.52 -3.00
C ASP A 32 -0.73 3.53 -3.32
N LEU A 33 -1.32 4.72 -3.27
CA LEU A 33 -2.67 4.97 -3.78
C LEU A 33 -2.55 5.61 -5.16
N VAL A 34 -3.01 4.89 -6.18
CA VAL A 34 -2.98 5.38 -7.57
C VAL A 34 -4.40 5.68 -8.01
N GLU A 35 -4.70 6.96 -8.19
CA GLU A 35 -5.98 7.39 -8.74
C GLU A 35 -5.96 7.23 -10.26
N ALA A 36 -6.92 6.46 -10.76
CA ALA A 36 -7.24 6.37 -12.17
C ALA A 36 -8.62 7.01 -12.40
N GLY A 37 -8.69 7.90 -13.39
CA GLY A 37 -9.95 8.49 -13.83
C GLY A 37 -10.91 7.44 -14.41
N PHE A 38 -11.90 7.89 -15.19
CA PHE A 38 -12.86 6.97 -15.78
C PHE A 38 -12.19 5.94 -16.71
N MET A 39 -12.34 4.66 -16.39
CA MET A 39 -11.81 3.54 -17.18
C MET A 39 -12.96 2.91 -17.98
N PRO A 40 -13.01 3.06 -19.33
CA PRO A 40 -14.16 2.62 -20.14
C PRO A 40 -14.50 1.14 -20.01
N ALA A 41 -13.50 0.27 -19.89
CA ALA A 41 -13.68 -1.18 -19.75
C ALA A 41 -14.41 -1.57 -18.44
N MET A 42 -14.21 -0.80 -17.36
CA MET A 42 -14.83 -1.05 -16.05
C MET A 42 -16.06 -0.17 -15.82
N ARG A 43 -16.29 0.84 -16.67
CA ARG A 43 -17.35 1.85 -16.53
C ARG A 43 -17.33 2.55 -15.16
N SER A 44 -16.15 2.75 -14.60
CA SER A 44 -15.96 3.39 -13.29
C SER A 44 -14.61 4.10 -13.20
N ALA A 45 -14.52 5.08 -12.31
CA ALA A 45 -13.24 5.58 -11.80
C ALA A 45 -12.74 4.66 -10.69
N ARG A 46 -11.42 4.60 -10.48
CA ARG A 46 -10.82 3.63 -9.55
C ARG A 46 -9.66 4.25 -8.77
N THR A 47 -9.57 3.91 -7.49
CA THR A 47 -8.38 4.13 -6.68
C THR A 47 -7.71 2.78 -6.44
N ASP A 48 -6.53 2.57 -7.01
CA ASP A 48 -5.74 1.35 -6.83
C ASP A 48 -4.93 1.44 -5.54
N VAL A 49 -4.84 0.32 -4.82
CA VAL A 49 -3.93 0.12 -3.69
C VAL A 49 -2.82 -0.80 -4.16
N ARG A 50 -1.58 -0.30 -4.26
CA ARG A 50 -0.43 -1.04 -4.80
C ARG A 50 0.66 -1.20 -3.75
N SER A 51 1.00 -2.44 -3.39
CA SER A 51 2.03 -2.72 -2.39
C SER A 51 3.31 -3.24 -3.03
N ASN A 52 4.46 -2.99 -2.41
CA ASN A 52 5.76 -3.59 -2.77
C ASN A 52 5.94 -5.06 -2.31
N LEU A 53 4.86 -5.70 -1.84
CA LEU A 53 4.88 -7.11 -1.45
C LEU A 53 5.08 -8.01 -2.67
N VAL A 54 5.85 -9.08 -2.50
CA VAL A 54 6.03 -10.12 -3.52
C VAL A 54 5.32 -11.38 -3.04
N ASN A 55 4.35 -11.85 -3.81
CA ASN A 55 3.47 -12.97 -3.44
C ASN A 55 2.82 -12.79 -2.06
N GLY A 56 2.48 -11.55 -1.70
CA GLY A 56 1.87 -11.20 -0.41
C GLY A 56 2.85 -11.10 0.77
N MET A 57 4.15 -11.31 0.55
CA MET A 57 5.18 -11.26 1.59
C MET A 57 6.11 -10.05 1.41
N PRO A 58 6.56 -9.42 2.52
CA PRO A 58 7.57 -8.37 2.45
C PRO A 58 8.91 -8.97 2.04
N THR A 59 9.62 -8.27 1.16
CA THR A 59 10.93 -8.71 0.65
C THR A 59 12.10 -8.15 1.45
N ARG A 60 11.88 -7.10 2.25
CA ARG A 60 12.94 -6.38 2.97
C ARG A 60 12.56 -6.16 4.43
N PRO A 61 13.40 -6.55 5.40
CA PRO A 61 13.25 -6.11 6.77
C PRO A 61 13.54 -4.61 6.87
N ALA A 62 12.87 -3.90 7.78
CA ALA A 62 12.98 -2.45 7.91
C ALA A 62 14.42 -1.97 8.18
N ASN A 63 15.23 -2.81 8.82
CA ASN A 63 16.63 -2.52 9.13
C ASN A 63 17.53 -2.44 7.87
N ASP A 64 17.17 -3.11 6.78
CA ASP A 64 17.97 -3.11 5.54
C ASP A 64 17.75 -1.87 4.69
N VAL A 65 16.58 -1.22 4.81
CA VAL A 65 16.23 -0.02 4.04
C VAL A 65 17.14 1.16 4.40
N GLY A 66 17.58 1.23 5.66
CA GLY A 66 18.55 2.23 6.11
C GLY A 66 19.95 2.06 5.52
N ARG A 67 20.32 0.86 5.05
CA ARG A 67 21.65 0.58 4.49
C ARG A 67 21.76 1.00 3.03
N GLU A 68 20.68 0.87 2.27
CA GLU A 68 20.65 1.22 0.83
C GLU A 68 20.59 2.74 0.62
N ARG A 69 19.83 3.48 1.44
CA ARG A 69 19.74 4.96 1.36
C ARG A 69 21.03 5.71 1.78
N ARG A 70 21.99 5.02 2.41
CA ARG A 70 23.29 5.59 2.79
C ARG A 70 24.43 5.25 1.82
N SER A 71 24.13 4.45 0.79
CA SER A 71 25.13 3.94 -0.16
C SER A 71 24.94 4.49 -1.58
N ALA A 72 24.11 5.53 -1.75
CA ALA A 72 23.84 6.22 -3.01
C ALA A 72 24.23 7.70 -2.92
#